data_AF-A0A920FS91-F1
#
_entry.id   AF-A0A920FS91-F1
#
_cell.length_a   1.000
_cell.length_b   1.000
_cell.length_c   1.000
_cell.angle_alpha   90.00
_cell.angle_beta   90.00
_cell.angle_gamma   90.00
#
_symmetry.space_group_name_H-M   'P 1'
#
loop_
_entity.id
_entity.type
_entity.pdbx_description
1 polymer ?
#
loop_
_entity_poly.entity_id
_entity_poly.type
_entity_poly.pdbx_seq_one_letter_code
_entity_poly.pdbx_strand_id
1 'polypeptide(L)'
;MFNNANVGTGKTVTITSTYGGADVNNYTITDHSSTTADVATKALTATASAANKVYDGTTTATTTLTFTGLVGSETLTTDSWINL
;
A
#
# COMPACT_ATOMS: atom_id res chain seq x y z
N MET A 1 -3.24 16.15 1.29
CA MET A 1 -2.78 14.90 0.64
C MET A 1 -1.36 14.59 1.08
N PHE A 2 -1.03 13.30 1.30
CA PHE A 2 0.36 12.86 1.45
C PHE A 2 1.09 12.89 0.10
N ASN A 3 2.41 13.06 0.13
CA ASN A 3 3.26 13.00 -1.07
C ASN A 3 3.47 11.58 -1.62
N ASN A 4 3.37 10.56 -0.76
CA ASN A 4 3.46 9.14 -1.09
C ASN A 4 2.86 8.30 0.06
N ALA A 5 2.67 7.01 -0.20
CA ALA A 5 2.12 6.03 0.74
C ALA A 5 3.19 5.35 1.63
N ASN A 6 4.45 5.76 1.58
CA ASN A 6 5.50 5.11 2.37
C ASN A 6 5.32 5.41 3.86
N VAL A 7 5.62 4.41 4.68
CA VAL A 7 5.63 4.52 6.15
C VAL A 7 6.52 5.66 6.61
N GLY A 8 6.05 6.37 7.64
CA GLY A 8 6.83 7.40 8.31
C GLY A 8 5.98 8.21 9.28
N THR A 9 6.65 8.79 10.26
CA THR A 9 6.04 9.70 11.24
C THR A 9 6.23 11.16 10.83
N GLY A 10 5.32 12.05 11.22
CA GLY A 10 5.45 13.49 10.99
C GLY A 10 5.48 13.88 9.52
N LYS A 11 4.90 13.06 8.64
CA LYS A 11 4.91 13.32 7.19
C LYS A 11 4.08 14.56 6.88
N THR A 12 4.61 15.44 6.03
CA THR A 12 3.87 16.60 5.53
C THR A 12 2.64 16.17 4.74
N VAL A 13 1.50 16.75 5.10
CA VAL A 13 0.23 16.64 4.39
C VAL A 13 -0.11 18.02 3.84
N THR A 14 -0.17 18.17 2.52
CA THR A 14 -0.58 19.42 1.87
C THR A 14 -2.08 19.62 2.00
N ILE A 15 -2.52 20.80 2.42
CA ILE A 15 -3.94 21.14 2.55
C ILE A 15 -4.30 22.09 1.41
N THR A 16 -5.41 21.81 0.74
CA THR A 16 -6.02 22.71 -0.24
C THR A 16 -7.36 23.14 0.30
N SER A 17 -7.45 24.41 0.71
CA SER A 17 -8.68 24.99 1.22
C SER A 17 -9.52 25.59 0.09
N THR A 18 -10.83 25.42 0.16
CA THR A 18 -11.81 26.11 -0.67
C THR A 18 -12.96 26.61 0.20
N TYR A 19 -13.37 27.86 0.00
CA TYR A 19 -14.48 28.48 0.73
C TYR A 19 -15.47 29.08 -0.26
N GLY A 20 -16.74 29.04 0.06
CA GLY A 20 -17.82 29.55 -0.78
C GLY A 20 -19.09 29.84 0.01
N GLY A 21 -20.14 30.24 -0.70
CA GLY A 21 -21.40 30.67 -0.11
C GLY A 21 -21.58 32.19 -0.13
N ALA A 22 -22.83 32.65 0.08
CA ALA A 22 -23.20 34.06 -0.01
C ALA A 22 -22.43 34.95 0.96
N ASP A 23 -22.09 34.40 2.13
CA ASP A 23 -21.47 35.15 3.22
C ASP A 23 -19.95 34.96 3.31
N VAL A 24 -19.30 34.33 2.33
CA VAL A 24 -17.85 34.04 2.40
C VAL A 24 -16.99 35.31 2.61
N ASN A 25 -17.46 36.44 2.08
CA ASN A 25 -16.79 37.74 2.23
C ASN A 25 -17.04 38.41 3.61
N ASN A 26 -17.92 37.86 4.44
CA ASN A 26 -18.20 38.38 5.78
C ASN A 26 -17.20 37.87 6.84
N TYR A 27 -16.27 36.97 6.45
CA TYR A 27 -15.33 36.35 7.36
C TYR A 27 -13.89 36.52 6.89
N THR A 28 -12.96 36.64 7.85
CA THR A 28 -11.53 36.50 7.60
C THR A 28 -11.11 35.08 7.95
N ILE A 29 -10.70 34.31 6.93
CA ILE A 29 -10.27 32.93 7.11
C ILE A 29 -8.76 32.86 6.94
N THR A 30 -8.08 32.21 7.89
CA THR A 30 -6.64 31.97 7.79
C THR A 30 -6.41 30.57 7.24
N ASP A 31 -5.75 30.49 6.09
CA ASP A 31 -5.42 29.23 5.45
C ASP A 31 -4.30 28.49 6.16
N HIS A 32 -4.40 27.16 6.14
CA HIS A 32 -3.33 26.27 6.54
C HIS A 32 -2.83 25.56 5.30
N SER A 33 -1.56 25.76 4.94
CA SER A 33 -0.98 25.15 3.74
C SER A 33 -0.60 23.69 3.95
N SER A 34 -0.34 23.29 5.20
CA SER A 34 0.02 21.92 5.53
C SER A 34 -0.22 21.58 6.99
N THR A 35 -0.21 20.28 7.27
CA THR A 35 -0.11 19.70 8.61
C THR A 35 0.83 18.50 8.57
N THR A 36 0.98 17.79 9.69
CA THR A 36 1.70 16.53 9.76
C THR A 36 0.78 15.39 10.19
N ALA A 37 1.05 14.20 9.68
CA ALA A 37 0.38 12.97 10.09
C ALA A 37 1.31 11.78 9.85
N ASP A 38 1.00 10.67 10.51
CA ASP A 38 1.77 9.44 10.39
C ASP A 38 1.14 8.51 9.34
N VAL A 39 2.00 7.76 8.64
CA VAL A 39 1.60 6.61 7.82
C VAL A 39 2.12 5.35 8.50
N ALA A 40 1.19 4.54 9.02
CA ALA A 40 1.49 3.30 9.71
C ALA A 40 1.82 2.16 8.74
N THR A 41 2.56 1.16 9.22
CA THR A 41 2.92 -0.04 8.46
C THR A 41 1.70 -0.90 8.17
N LYS A 42 1.59 -1.40 6.93
CA LYS A 42 0.66 -2.47 6.56
C LYS A 42 1.42 -3.79 6.46
N ALA A 43 0.99 -4.80 7.21
CA ALA A 43 1.59 -6.13 7.12
C ALA A 43 1.21 -6.81 5.79
N LEU A 44 2.22 -7.33 5.09
CA LEU A 44 2.07 -8.20 3.92
C LEU A 44 2.50 -9.61 4.33
N THR A 45 1.63 -10.59 4.15
CA THR A 45 1.92 -12.00 4.44
C THR A 45 2.00 -12.78 3.14
N ALA A 46 3.04 -13.59 2.99
CA ALA A 46 3.21 -14.53 1.89
C ALA A 46 3.15 -15.96 2.42
N THR A 47 2.34 -16.80 1.77
CA THR A 47 2.27 -18.23 2.08
C THR A 47 2.56 -19.04 0.82
N ALA A 48 3.43 -20.04 0.94
CA ALA A 48 3.73 -20.99 -0.11
C ALA A 48 3.16 -22.36 0.25
N SER A 49 2.56 -23.03 -0.73
CA SER A 49 2.12 -24.42 -0.63
C SER A 49 2.64 -25.21 -1.83
N ALA A 50 3.03 -26.45 -1.61
CA ALA A 50 3.42 -27.40 -2.65
C ALA A 50 2.55 -28.65 -2.54
N ALA A 51 2.11 -29.19 -3.67
CA ALA A 51 1.36 -30.43 -3.67
C ALA A 51 2.28 -31.63 -3.40
N ASN A 52 1.73 -32.68 -2.77
CA ASN A 52 2.41 -33.98 -2.70
C ASN A 52 2.70 -34.50 -4.12
N LYS A 53 3.85 -35.15 -4.27
CA LYS A 53 4.32 -35.69 -5.53
C LYS A 53 4.69 -37.18 -5.39
N VAL A 54 4.35 -37.98 -6.39
CA VAL A 54 4.83 -39.37 -6.51
C VAL A 54 6.30 -39.32 -6.93
N TYR A 55 7.15 -40.10 -6.26
CA TYR A 55 8.58 -40.14 -6.57
C TYR A 55 8.83 -40.48 -8.05
N ASP A 56 9.48 -39.56 -8.77
CA ASP A 56 9.84 -39.69 -10.19
C ASP A 56 11.32 -39.40 -10.45
N GLY A 57 12.13 -39.25 -9.41
CA GLY A 57 13.56 -38.95 -9.51
C GLY A 57 13.90 -37.51 -9.91
N THR A 58 12.92 -36.61 -10.03
CA THR A 58 13.14 -35.20 -10.38
C THR A 58 12.90 -34.26 -9.18
N THR A 59 13.61 -33.14 -9.14
CA THR A 59 13.52 -32.13 -8.06
C THR A 59 12.39 -31.12 -8.24
N THR A 60 11.72 -31.12 -9.39
CA THR A 60 10.67 -30.15 -9.72
C THR A 60 9.43 -30.30 -8.86
N ALA A 61 9.01 -29.19 -8.25
CA ALA A 61 7.77 -29.07 -7.48
C ALA A 61 6.95 -27.85 -7.97
N THR A 62 5.65 -28.04 -8.16
CA THR A 62 4.73 -26.93 -8.44
C THR A 62 4.29 -26.28 -7.13
N THR A 63 4.60 -25.01 -6.97
CA THR A 63 4.24 -24.22 -5.78
C THR A 63 3.15 -23.21 -6.09
N THR A 64 2.21 -23.03 -5.17
CA THR A 64 1.27 -21.90 -5.18
C THR A 64 1.72 -20.89 -4.14
N LEU A 65 1.90 -19.64 -4.58
CA LEU A 65 2.13 -18.49 -3.72
C LEU A 65 0.82 -17.72 -3.52
N THR A 66 0.52 -17.37 -2.28
CA THR A 66 -0.63 -16.53 -1.94
C THR A 66 -0.16 -15.37 -1.08
N PHE A 67 -0.61 -14.16 -1.40
CA PHE A 67 -0.29 -12.95 -0.67
C PHE A 67 -1.56 -12.35 -0.06
N THR A 68 -1.46 -11.91 1.20
CA THR A 68 -2.54 -11.17 1.88
C THR A 68 -1.99 -9.88 2.48
N GLY A 69 -2.80 -8.83 2.51
CA GLY A 69 -2.41 -7.52 3.04
C GLY A 69 -2.14 -6.43 1.98
N LEU A 70 -2.29 -6.75 0.69
CA LEU A 70 -2.30 -5.76 -0.40
C LEU A 70 -3.43 -4.73 -0.21
N VAL A 71 -3.20 -3.50 -0.67
CA VAL A 71 -4.12 -2.37 -0.55
C VAL A 71 -4.60 -1.93 -1.93
N GLY A 72 -5.92 -1.76 -2.08
CA GLY A 72 -6.52 -1.26 -3.31
C GLY A 72 -6.26 -2.17 -4.50
N SER A 73 -5.59 -1.63 -5.53
CA SER A 73 -5.29 -2.32 -6.79
C SER A 73 -3.82 -2.76 -6.89
N GLU A 74 -3.10 -2.84 -5.77
CA GLU A 74 -1.76 -3.40 -5.73
C GLU A 74 -1.75 -4.85 -6.25
N THR A 75 -0.77 -5.16 -7.09
CA THR A 75 -0.52 -6.51 -7.60
C THR A 75 0.95 -6.86 -7.37
N LEU A 76 1.23 -8.14 -7.11
CA LEU A 76 2.58 -8.65 -6.96
C LEU A 76 2.83 -9.65 -8.08
N THR A 77 3.85 -9.41 -8.90
CA THR A 77 4.26 -10.33 -9.94
C THR A 77 5.20 -11.37 -9.36
N THR A 78 4.83 -12.65 -9.47
CA THR A 78 5.74 -13.74 -9.18
C THR A 78 6.58 -14.00 -10.44
N ASP A 79 7.79 -13.45 -10.50
CA ASP A 79 8.75 -13.93 -11.50
C ASP A 79 9.17 -15.35 -11.11
N SER A 80 8.99 -16.29 -12.03
CA SER A 80 9.32 -17.70 -11.82
C SER A 80 10.85 -17.90 -11.86
N TRP A 81 11.56 -17.47 -10.81
CA TRP A 81 13.00 -17.73 -10.64
C TRP A 81 13.30 -19.03 -9.90
N ILE A 82 12.29 -19.81 -9.51
CA ILE A 82 12.51 -21.12 -8.90
C ILE A 82 12.33 -22.19 -9.97
N ASN A 83 13.45 -22.56 -10.59
CA ASN A 83 13.67 -23.94 -11.00
C ASN A 83 14.39 -24.61 -9.83
N LEU A 84 13.65 -25.40 -9.04
CA LEU A 84 14.25 -26.37 -8.12
C LEU A 84 14.38 -27.71 -8.83
#